data_AF-A0A2J4QWJ3-F1
#
_entry.id   AF-A0A2J4QWJ3-F1
#
_cell.length_a   1.000
_cell.length_b   1.000
_cell.length_c   1.000
_cell.angle_alpha   90.00
_cell.angle_beta   90.00
_cell.angle_gamma   90.00
#
_symmetry.space_group_name_H-M   'P 1'
#
loop_
_entity.id
_entity.type
_entity.pdbx_description
1 polymer ?
#
loop_
_entity_poly.entity_id
_entity_poly.type
_entity_poly.pdbx_seq_one_letter_code
_entity_poly.pdbx_strand_id
1 'polypeptide(L)' 'MKKLICLRIHQFRACLSPLGKISCRPLFGGYSLAIDNTVFAMMAEGEIYLRVCEQSAEYRVAHKTPLLKMQKNGRLV' A
#
# COMPACT_ATOMS: atom_id res chain seq x y z
N MET A 1 -15.17 7.64 9.96
CA MET A 1 -13.89 7.23 9.33
C MET A 1 -13.96 5.91 8.57
N LYS A 2 -14.44 4.78 9.14
CA LYS A 2 -14.49 3.48 8.45
C LYS A 2 -15.18 3.50 7.07
N LYS A 3 -16.31 4.21 6.92
CA LYS A 3 -17.04 4.32 5.62
C LYS A 3 -16.20 4.94 4.49
N LEU A 4 -15.42 5.97 4.79
CA LEU A 4 -14.60 6.68 3.79
C LEU A 4 -13.43 5.82 3.31
N ILE A 5 -12.80 5.09 4.23
CA ILE A 5 -11.72 4.14 3.94
C ILE A 5 -12.24 3.02 3.03
N CYS A 6 -13.41 2.45 3.33
CA CYS A 6 -14.04 1.44 2.47
C CYS A 6 -14.29 1.96 1.04
N LEU A 7 -14.73 3.21 0.90
CA LEU A 7 -14.99 3.83 -0.40
C LEU A 7 -13.70 4.01 -1.22
N ARG A 8 -12.63 4.54 -0.60
CA ARG A 8 -11.31 4.71 -1.23
C ARG A 8 -10.75 3.38 -1.71
N ILE A 9 -10.85 2.33 -0.90
CA ILE A 9 -10.38 0.98 -1.27
C ILE A 9 -11.17 0.45 -2.47
N HIS A 10 -12.49 0.65 -2.48
CA HIS A 10 -13.32 0.24 -3.60
C HIS A 10 -12.94 0.96 -4.90
N GLN A 11 -12.78 2.29 -4.84
CA GLN A 11 -12.32 3.10 -5.98
C GLN A 11 -10.93 2.68 -6.45
N PHE A 12 -10.01 2.43 -5.53
CA PHE A 12 -8.66 1.96 -5.82
C PHE A 12 -8.67 0.61 -6.54
N ARG A 13 -9.48 -0.34 -6.05
CA ARG A 13 -9.65 -1.65 -6.70
C ARG A 13 -10.27 -1.55 -8.08
N ALA A 14 -11.24 -0.65 -8.27
CA ALA A 14 -11.85 -0.41 -9.58
C ALA A 14 -10.83 0.16 -10.57
N CYS A 15 -10.05 1.16 -10.14
CA CYS A 15 -9.00 1.79 -10.95
C CYS A 15 -7.94 0.79 -11.41
N LEU A 16 -7.55 -0.14 -10.53
CA LEU A 16 -6.53 -1.14 -10.81
C LEU A 16 -7.08 -2.46 -11.37
N SER A 17 -8.40 -2.56 -11.58
CA SER A 17 -9.02 -3.77 -12.15
C SER A 17 -8.43 -4.23 -13.49
N PRO A 18 -7.93 -3.35 -14.40
CA PRO A 18 -7.31 -3.79 -15.65
C PRO A 18 -5.97 -4.49 -15.46
N LEU A 19 -5.30 -4.29 -14.33
CA LEU A 19 -3.99 -4.89 -14.05
C LEU A 19 -4.09 -6.36 -13.60
N GLY A 20 -5.28 -6.81 -13.20
CA GLY A 20 -5.53 -8.18 -12.75
C GLY A 20 -6.23 -8.26 -11.40
N LYS A 21 -6.36 -9.48 -10.88
CA LYS A 21 -7.08 -9.73 -9.62
C LYS A 21 -6.21 -9.35 -8.42
N ILE A 22 -6.64 -8.30 -7.71
CA ILE A 22 -5.98 -7.88 -6.47
C ILE A 22 -6.33 -8.85 -5.35
N SER A 23 -5.31 -9.52 -4.84
CA SER A 23 -5.34 -10.31 -3.61
C SER A 23 -4.89 -9.45 -2.42
N CYS A 24 -5.43 -9.78 -1.24
CA CYS A 24 -5.18 -9.05 0.00
C CYS A 24 -4.74 -10.04 1.08
N ARG A 25 -3.63 -9.77 1.78
CA ARG A 25 -3.13 -10.64 2.86
C ARG A 25 -2.57 -9.81 4.02
N PRO A 26 -2.79 -10.21 5.29
CA PRO A 26 -2.19 -9.54 6.44
C PRO A 26 -0.66 -9.46 6.30
N LEU A 27 -0.08 -8.27 6.46
CA LEU A 27 1.36 -8.05 6.42
C LEU A 27 1.73 -6.80 7.23
N PHE A 28 2.80 -6.87 8.03
CA PHE A 28 3.31 -5.79 8.88
C PHE A 28 2.22 -5.01 9.64
N GLY A 29 1.24 -5.68 10.26
CA GLY A 29 0.17 -5.00 11.01
C GLY A 29 -0.89 -4.27 10.15
N GLY A 30 -0.76 -4.34 8.83
CA GLY A 30 -1.76 -3.91 7.86
C GLY A 30 -2.08 -5.04 6.87
N TYR A 31 -2.39 -4.67 5.63
CA TYR A 31 -2.70 -5.61 4.57
C TYR A 31 -1.87 -5.32 3.32
N SER A 32 -1.14 -6.32 2.83
CA SER A 32 -0.51 -6.27 1.51
C SER A 32 -1.54 -6.44 0.40
N LEU A 33 -1.33 -5.73 -0.70
CA LEU A 33 -2.06 -5.85 -1.95
C LEU A 33 -1.13 -6.41 -3.03
N ALA A 34 -1.57 -7.47 -3.70
CA ALA A 34 -0.77 -8.16 -4.69
C ALA A 34 -1.59 -8.57 -5.92
N ILE A 35 -0.97 -8.49 -7.09
CA ILE A 35 -1.46 -9.03 -8.37
C ILE A 35 -0.48 -10.12 -8.78
N ASP A 36 -0.97 -11.28 -9.20
CA ASP A 36 -0.13 -12.42 -9.61
C ASP A 36 1.02 -12.70 -8.64
N ASN A 37 0.68 -12.77 -7.35
CA ASN A 37 1.60 -12.96 -6.21
C ASN A 37 2.68 -11.88 -6.03
N THR A 38 2.63 -10.79 -6.81
CA THR A 38 3.57 -9.66 -6.71
C THR A 38 2.97 -8.55 -5.86
N VAL A 39 3.56 -8.32 -4.69
CA VAL A 39 3.16 -7.22 -3.79
C VAL A 39 3.56 -5.88 -4.42
N PHE A 40 2.56 -5.02 -4.64
CA PHE A 40 2.72 -3.69 -5.22
C PHE A 40 2.25 -2.56 -4.29
N ALA A 41 1.46 -2.85 -3.27
CA ALA A 41 1.00 -1.85 -2.32
C ALA A 41 0.73 -2.44 -0.92
N MET A 42 0.65 -1.56 0.07
CA MET A 42 0.34 -1.84 1.46
C MET A 42 -0.80 -0.93 1.90
N MET A 43 -1.74 -1.48 2.65
CA MET A 43 -2.82 -0.74 3.27
C MET A 43 -2.60 -0.74 4.78
N ALA A 44 -2.37 0.43 5.34
CA ALA A 44 -2.08 0.63 6.75
C ALA A 44 -2.53 2.03 7.16
N GLU A 45 -2.90 2.21 8.43
CA GLU A 45 -3.23 3.53 8.99
C GLU A 45 -4.34 4.31 8.25
N GLY A 46 -5.22 3.60 7.54
CA GLY A 46 -6.30 4.20 6.74
C GLY A 46 -5.87 4.73 5.37
N GLU A 47 -4.60 4.55 5.00
CA GLU A 47 -4.01 4.99 3.73
C GLU A 47 -3.47 3.81 2.91
N ILE A 48 -3.14 4.08 1.65
CA ILE A 48 -2.56 3.11 0.71
C ILE A 48 -1.16 3.59 0.32
N TYR A 49 -0.18 2.75 0.60
CA TYR A 49 1.23 2.97 0.32
C TYR A 49 1.64 2.13 -0.88
N LEU A 50 2.07 2.78 -1.96
CA LEU A 50 2.61 2.07 -3.12
C LEU A 50 4.06 1.64 -2.85
N ARG A 51 4.43 0.48 -3.39
CA ARG A 51 5.81 -0.01 -3.35
C ARG A 51 6.67 0.88 -4.24
N VAL A 52 7.71 1.45 -3.64
CA VAL A 52 8.78 2.14 -4.39
C VAL A 52 9.73 1.09 -4.93
N CYS A 53 10.11 1.23 -6.19
CA CYS A 53 11.11 0.42 -6.88
C CYS A 53 12.34 1.28 -7.20
N GLU A 54 13.42 0.64 -7.65
CA GLU A 54 14.67 1.33 -7.99
C GLU A 54 14.45 2.45 -9.03
N GLN A 55 13.61 2.20 -10.04
CA GLN A 55 13.28 3.19 -11.05
C GLN A 55 12.52 4.42 -10.51
N SER A 56 11.83 4.30 -9.36
CA SER A 56 11.11 5.40 -8.73
C SER A 56 11.90 6.07 -7.59
N ALA A 57 13.17 5.69 -7.40
CA ALA A 57 14.02 6.27 -6.37
C ALA A 57 14.20 7.78 -6.54
N GLU A 58 14.44 8.25 -7.77
CA GLU A 58 14.59 9.68 -8.08
C GLU A 58 13.31 10.47 -7.79
N TYR A 59 12.15 9.92 -8.19
CA TYR A 59 10.85 10.53 -7.92
C TYR A 59 10.63 10.72 -6.42
N ARG A 60 11.01 9.73 -5.60
CA ARG A 60 10.95 9.81 -4.13
C ARG A 60 11.88 10.87 -3.56
N VAL A 61 13.08 11.04 -4.12
CA VAL A 61 14.01 12.08 -3.65
C VAL A 61 13.43 13.46 -3.93
N ALA A 62 12.83 13.66 -5.10
CA ALA A 62 12.16 14.91 -5.46
C ALA A 62 10.89 15.16 -4.63
N HIS A 63 10.12 14.11 -4.32
CA HIS A 63 8.86 14.19 -3.60
C HIS A 63 8.96 13.45 -2.27
N LYS A 64 9.17 14.19 -1.18
CA LYS A 64 9.30 13.67 0.19
C LYS A 64 7.97 13.18 0.76
N THR A 65 7.35 12.20 0.11
CA THR A 65 6.15 11.54 0.62
C THR A 65 6.48 10.71 1.86
N PRO A 66 5.62 10.71 2.89
CA PRO A 66 5.82 9.89 4.07
C PRO A 66 5.89 8.40 3.70
N LEU A 67 6.93 7.73 4.15
CA LEU A 67 7.03 6.27 4.02
C LEU A 67 6.25 5.60 5.15
N LEU A 68 5.67 4.45 4.83
CA LEU A 68 5.11 3.56 5.83
C LEU A 68 6.23 3.16 6.82
N LYS A 69 5.99 3.40 8.10
CA LYS A 69 6.89 3.00 9.19
C LYS A 69 6.11 2.12 10.14
N MET A 70 6.46 0.83 10.19
CA MET A 70 5.79 -0.09 11.10
C MET A 70 6.61 -0.25 12.36
N GLN A 71 5.94 -0.25 13.51
CA GLN A 71 6.58 -0.52 14.79
C GLN A 71 5.94 -1.72 15.46
N LYS A 72 6.78 -2.65 15.92
CA LYS A 72 6.36 -3.80 16.72
C LYS A 72 7.23 -3.87 17.96
N ASN A 73 6.61 -3.81 19.13
CA ASN A 73 7.28 -3.86 20.44
C ASN A 73 8.42 -2.83 20.58
N GLY A 74 8.18 -1.59 20.12
CA GLY A 74 9.16 -0.50 20.17
C GLY A 74 10.32 -0.60 19.16
N ARG A 75 10.27 -1.58 18.24
CA ARG A 75 11.24 -1.74 17.16
C ARG A 75 10.60 -1.39 15.82
N LEU A 76 11.31 -0.64 14.99
CA LEU A 76 10.94 -0.41 13.59
C LEU A 76 11.10 -1.72 12.81
N VAL A 77 10.10 -2.08 12.01
CA VAL A 77 10.03 -3.31 11.20
C VAL A 77 9.70 -2.97 9.76
#